data_AF-A0A7C7EGP8-F1
#
_entry.id   AF-A0A7C7EGP8-F1
#
_cell.length_a   1.000
_cell.length_b   1.000
_cell.length_c   1.000
_cell.angle_alpha   90.00
_cell.angle_beta   90.00
_cell.angle_gamma   90.00
#
_symmetry.space_group_name_H-M   'P 1'
#
loop_
_entity.id
_entity.type
_entity.pdbx_description
1 polymer ?
#
loop_
_entity_poly.entity_id
_entity_poly.type
_entity_poly.pdbx_seq_one_letter_code
_entity_poly.pdbx_strand_id
1 'polypeptide(L)' 'HIEYVKSDKPNIYNFSYSMINYKEDDDSDIEAFNQGYVSITPLKFDRTDFDAIKRMYQE' A
#
# COMPACT_ATOMS: atom_id res chain seq x y z
N HIS A 1 5.20 4.25 12.80
CA HIS A 1 6.01 5.20 13.61
C HIS A 1 5.34 5.28 14.98
N ILE A 2 6.09 5.12 16.08
CA ILE A 2 5.52 5.11 17.45
C ILE A 2 5.95 6.40 18.12
N GLU A 3 4.99 7.23 18.53
CA GLU A 3 5.24 8.48 19.25
C GLU A 3 4.76 8.36 20.69
N TYR A 4 5.58 8.87 21.63
CA TYR A 4 5.28 8.89 23.05
C TYR A 4 4.74 10.28 23.44
N VAL A 5 3.46 10.37 23.81
CA VAL A 5 2.85 11.62 24.26
C VAL A 5 2.77 11.64 25.78
N LYS A 6 3.35 12.68 26.39
CA LYS A 6 3.32 12.89 27.85
C LYS A 6 1.88 13.15 28.31
N SER A 7 1.39 12.41 29.30
CA SER A 7 0.09 12.68 29.90
C SER A 7 0.20 13.74 31.02
N ASP A 8 -0.94 14.29 31.45
CA ASP A 8 -1.01 15.28 32.53
C ASP A 8 -0.58 14.76 33.90
N LYS A 9 -0.44 13.43 34.05
CA LYS A 9 -0.02 12.79 35.31
C LYS A 9 1.47 12.40 35.26
N PRO A 10 2.23 12.60 36.34
CA PRO A 10 3.63 12.20 36.40
C PRO A 10 3.76 10.68 36.18
N ASN A 11 4.73 10.29 35.35
CA ASN A 11 5.06 8.90 34.99
C ASN A 11 4.01 8.14 34.17
N ILE A 12 3.04 8.82 33.55
CA ILE A 12 2.09 8.19 32.62
C ILE A 12 2.31 8.75 31.21
N TYR A 13 2.54 7.85 30.26
CA TYR A 13 2.70 8.15 28.83
C TYR A 13 1.57 7.47 28.05
N ASN A 14 0.99 8.18 27.09
CA ASN A 14 0.01 7.62 26.16
C ASN A 14 0.74 7.11 24.92
N PHE A 15 0.44 5.87 24.52
CA PHE A 15 0.93 5.29 23.28
C PHE A 15 0.06 5.82 22.13
N SER A 16 0.62 6.68 21.29
CA SER A 16 0.01 7.04 20.01
C SER A 16 0.67 6.19 18.94
N TYR A 17 -0.05 5.17 18.47
CA TYR A 17 0.36 4.36 17.33
C TYR A 17 -0.63 4.57 16.19
N SER A 18 -0.12 5.00 15.04
CA SER A 18 -0.85 4.97 13.79
C SER A 18 -0.39 3.75 13.01
N MET A 19 -1.29 2.80 12.82
CA MET A 19 -1.09 1.69 11.88
C MET A 19 -1.66 2.12 10.54
N ILE A 20 -0.78 2.46 9.60
CA ILE A 20 -1.19 2.66 8.21
C ILE A 20 -1.37 1.26 7.63
N ASN A 21 -2.59 0.74 7.71
CA ASN A 21 -2.97 -0.45 6.96
C ASN A 21 -3.26 0.02 5.53
N TYR A 22 -2.37 -0.35 4.61
CA TYR A 22 -2.64 -0.17 3.20
C TYR A 22 -3.73 -1.17 2.81
N LYS A 23 -4.84 -0.66 2.30
CA LYS A 23 -5.86 -1.51 1.70
C LYS A 23 -5.38 -1.83 0.29
N GLU A 24 -5.00 -3.08 0.08
CA GLU A 24 -4.66 -3.61 -1.23
C GLU A 24 -5.92 -3.73 -2.10
N ASP A 25 -5.72 -3.78 -3.42
CA ASP A 25 -6.80 -4.08 -4.37
C ASP A 25 -7.25 -5.54 -4.18
N ASP A 26 -8.56 -5.77 -4.28
CA ASP A 26 -9.15 -7.10 -4.09
C ASP A 26 -8.63 -8.10 -5.15
N ASP A 27 -8.25 -7.62 -6.34
CA ASP A 27 -7.70 -8.43 -7.44
C ASP A 27 -6.16 -8.50 -7.43
N SER A 28 -5.50 -7.99 -6.38
CA SER A 28 -4.04 -8.03 -6.26
C SER A 28 -3.52 -9.43 -5.91
N ASP A 29 -2.29 -9.71 -6.31
CA ASP A 29 -1.60 -10.93 -5.92
C ASP A 29 -1.31 -11.02 -4.42
N ILE A 30 -1.11 -9.88 -3.77
CA ILE A 30 -0.97 -9.77 -2.31
C ILE A 30 -2.26 -10.21 -1.62
N GLU A 31 -3.43 -9.78 -2.09
CA GLU A 31 -4.69 -10.16 -1.46
C GLU A 31 -5.02 -11.64 -1.68
N ALA A 32 -4.74 -12.17 -2.87
CA ALA A 32 -4.84 -13.60 -3.13
C ALA A 32 -3.94 -14.42 -2.19
N PHE A 33 -2.71 -13.95 -1.91
CA PHE A 33 -1.83 -14.57 -0.91
C PHE A 33 -2.41 -14.50 0.51
N ASN A 34 -2.92 -13.33 0.93
CA ASN A 34 -3.52 -13.15 2.26
C ASN A 34 -4.72 -14.06 2.50
N GLN A 35 -5.50 -14.34 1.46
CA GLN A 35 -6.67 -15.22 1.50
C GLN A 35 -6.32 -16.71 1.37
N GLY A 36 -5.04 -17.06 1.19
CA GLY A 36 -4.56 -18.44 1.09
C GLY A 36 -4.73 -19.07 -0.30
N TYR A 37 -4.96 -18.27 -1.33
CA TYR A 37 -5.00 -18.72 -2.72
C TYR A 37 -3.61 -18.71 -3.35
N VAL A 38 -3.45 -19.48 -4.43
CA VAL A 38 -2.29 -19.38 -5.31
C VAL A 38 -2.58 -18.31 -6.37
N SER A 39 -1.75 -17.27 -6.42
CA SER A 39 -1.84 -16.22 -7.44
C SER A 39 -0.93 -16.52 -8.64
N ILE A 40 -1.41 -16.25 -9.85
CA ILE A 40 -0.61 -16.27 -11.08
C ILE A 40 -0.76 -14.92 -11.78
N THR A 41 0.23 -14.05 -11.60
CA THR A 41 0.25 -12.71 -12.20
C THR A 41 1.03 -12.72 -13.52
N PRO A 42 0.38 -12.56 -14.70
CA PRO A 42 1.10 -12.47 -15.96
C PRO A 42 1.83 -11.14 -16.08
N LEU A 43 3.15 -11.20 -16.23
CA LEU A 43 3.98 -10.01 -16.41
C LEU A 43 4.15 -9.69 -17.89
N LYS A 44 4.08 -8.40 -18.22
CA LYS A 44 4.46 -7.92 -19.55
C LYS A 44 5.99 -7.92 -19.66
N PHE A 45 6.50 -8.41 -20.78
CA PHE A 45 7.93 -8.31 -21.08
C PHE A 45 8.32 -6.87 -21.45
N ASP A 46 7.49 -6.22 -22.26
CA ASP A 46 7.66 -4.81 -22.59
C ASP A 46 7.21 -3.93 -21.42
N ARG A 47 8.04 -2.94 -21.10
CA ARG A 47 7.81 -1.97 -20.03
C ARG A 47 7.26 -0.64 -20.55
N THR A 48 7.16 -0.48 -21.86
CA THR A 48 6.77 0.77 -22.50
C THR A 48 5.26 0.95 -22.39
N ASP A 49 4.82 2.05 -21.79
CA ASP A 49 3.42 2.47 -21.78
C ASP A 49 3.11 3.28 -23.04
N PHE A 50 2.79 2.58 -24.12
CA PHE A 50 2.45 3.21 -25.40
C PHE A 50 1.17 4.06 -25.32
N ASP A 51 0.24 3.71 -24.43
CA ASP A 51 -0.99 4.47 -24.25
C ASP A 51 -0.69 5.84 -23.61
N ALA A 52 0.22 5.88 -22.64
CA ALA A 52 0.71 7.14 -22.07
C ALA A 52 1.40 8.00 -23.12
N ILE A 53 2.29 7.41 -23.93
CA ILE A 53 2.98 8.12 -25.00
C ILE A 53 1.96 8.73 -25.98
N LYS A 54 0.97 7.95 -26.42
CA LYS A 54 -0.07 8.43 -27.34
C LYS A 54 -0.86 9.59 -26.75
N ARG A 55 -1.23 9.54 -25.46
CA ARG A 55 -1.94 10.64 -24.77
C ARG A 55 -1.13 11.93 -24.78
N MET A 56 0.19 11.87 -24.59
CA MET A 56 1.07 13.06 -24.59
C MET A 56 1.15 13.77 -25.95
N TYR A 57 0.94 13.06 -27.06
CA TYR A 57 1.03 13.62 -28.41
C TYR A 57 -0.31 14.03 -29.02
N GLN A 58 -1.42 13.90 -28.28
CA GLN A 58 -2.77 14.27 -28.72
C GLN A 58 -3.25 15.63 -28.14
N GLU A 59 -2.36 16.37 -27.47
CA GLU A 59 -2.53 17.78 -27.07
C GLU A 59 -1.93 18.72 -28.14
#